data_AF-A0A936P8S8-F1
#
_entry.id   AF-A0A936P8S8-F1
#
_cell.length_a   1.000
_cell.length_b   1.000
_cell.length_c   1.000
_cell.angle_alpha   90.00
_cell.angle_beta   90.00
_cell.angle_gamma   90.00
#
_symmetry.space_group_name_H-M   'P 1'
#
loop_
_entity.id
_entity.type
_entity.pdbx_description
1 polymer ?
#
loop_
_entity_poly.entity_id
_entity_poly.type
_entity_poly.pdbx_seq_one_letter_code
_entity_poly.pdbx_strand_id
1 'polypeptide(L)'
;MDPRIVEDVLRLHQMLGPKLVRVALFGSCAKKPLAEANDIDLALFMRNRSVGDVVGAVEKQQFNFAIDANSISLSYGGGGGIKRSPVAMGYDVVVLEDGAPDPDFMARNSSHLIYLTDQKSPLIRAAE
;
A
#
# COMPACT_ATOMS: atom_id res chain seq x y z
N MET A 1 13.85 6.60 -0.10
CA MET A 1 12.72 5.87 0.53
C MET A 1 13.09 5.59 1.97
N ASP A 2 12.19 5.79 2.94
CA ASP A 2 12.46 5.44 4.35
C ASP A 2 12.57 3.91 4.48
N PRO A 3 13.66 3.37 5.10
CA PRO A 3 13.87 1.93 5.20
C PRO A 3 12.78 1.21 5.99
N ARG A 4 12.09 1.89 6.91
CA ARG A 4 10.98 1.31 7.69
C ARG A 4 9.76 1.00 6.83
N ILE A 5 9.50 1.85 5.83
CA ILE A 5 8.43 1.61 4.85
C ILE A 5 8.76 0.38 4.00
N VAL A 6 10.03 0.25 3.60
CA VAL A 6 10.48 -0.92 2.83
C VAL A 6 10.31 -2.20 3.64
N GLU A 7 10.70 -2.20 4.92
CA GLU A 7 10.55 -3.35 5.81
C GLU A 7 9.07 -3.75 5.99
N ASP A 8 8.19 -2.77 6.22
CA ASP A 8 6.75 -3.01 6.35
C ASP A 8 6.16 -3.63 5.07
N VAL A 9 6.61 -3.16 3.90
CA VAL A 9 6.18 -3.69 2.60
C VAL A 9 6.67 -5.11 2.38
N LEU A 10 7.90 -5.44 2.80
CA LEU A 10 8.42 -6.80 2.77
C LEU A 10 7.59 -7.73 3.68
N ARG A 11 7.19 -7.26 4.87
CA ARG A 11 6.29 -8.01 5.75
C ARG A 11 4.92 -8.25 5.10
N LEU A 12 4.33 -7.24 4.46
CA LEU A 12 3.08 -7.40 3.71
C LEU A 12 3.21 -8.45 2.60
N HIS A 13 4.33 -8.46 1.87
CA HIS A 13 4.62 -9.49 0.86
C HIS A 13 4.74 -10.89 1.47
N GLN A 14 5.43 -11.05 2.59
CA GLN A 14 5.53 -12.34 3.27
C GLN A 14 4.16 -12.87 3.72
N MET A 15 3.30 -11.98 4.22
CA MET A 15 1.98 -12.34 4.76
C MET A 15 0.93 -12.61 3.69
N LEU A 16 0.89 -11.79 2.64
CA LEU A 16 -0.08 -11.92 1.54
C LEU A 16 0.43 -12.89 0.46
N GLY A 17 1.73 -13.18 0.45
CA GLY A 17 2.39 -14.10 -0.45
C GLY A 17 2.07 -13.79 -1.92
N PRO A 18 1.80 -14.81 -2.75
CA PRO A 18 1.58 -14.62 -4.18
C PRO A 18 0.28 -13.88 -4.53
N LYS A 19 -0.57 -13.57 -3.55
CA LYS A 19 -1.76 -12.74 -3.76
C LYS A 19 -1.38 -11.28 -4.00
N LEU A 20 -0.31 -10.80 -3.37
CA LEU A 20 0.20 -9.44 -3.54
C LEU A 20 1.18 -9.40 -4.71
N VAL A 21 0.81 -8.71 -5.79
CA VAL A 21 1.62 -8.66 -7.00
C VAL A 21 2.56 -7.47 -6.97
N ARG A 22 2.03 -6.28 -6.65
CA ARG A 22 2.80 -5.04 -6.61
C ARG A 22 2.33 -4.15 -5.48
N VAL A 23 3.25 -3.38 -4.94
CA VAL A 23 2.97 -2.32 -3.96
C VAL A 23 3.50 -1.01 -4.50
N ALA A 24 2.70 0.05 -4.40
CA ALA A 24 3.14 1.40 -4.73
C ALA A 24 2.80 2.38 -3.63
N LEU A 25 3.67 3.36 -3.42
CA LEU A 25 3.29 4.59 -2.73
C LEU A 25 2.56 5.51 -3.70
N PHE A 26 1.61 6.25 -3.16
CA PHE A 26 0.96 7.35 -3.87
C PHE A 26 0.80 8.56 -2.93
N GLY A 27 -0.02 9.54 -3.33
CA GLY A 27 -0.37 10.66 -2.46
C GLY A 27 0.82 11.51 -2.00
N SER A 28 0.85 11.86 -0.72
CA SER A 28 1.80 12.85 -0.18
C SER A 28 3.24 12.31 -0.14
N CYS A 29 3.43 11.08 0.34
CA CYS A 29 4.72 10.39 0.37
C CYS A 29 5.32 10.11 -1.01
N ALA A 30 4.52 10.07 -2.07
CA ALA A 30 5.04 9.95 -3.43
C ALA A 30 5.66 11.24 -3.97
N LYS A 31 5.38 12.39 -3.34
CA LYS A 31 5.78 13.73 -3.84
C LYS A 31 6.73 14.45 -2.91
N LYS A 32 6.84 14.03 -1.65
CA LYS A 32 7.58 14.72 -0.60
C LYS A 32 8.37 13.75 0.29
N PRO A 33 9.43 14.21 0.98
CA PRO A 33 10.07 13.44 2.04
C PRO A 33 9.08 13.07 3.15
N LEU A 34 9.31 11.92 3.81
CA LEU A 34 8.41 11.44 4.87
C LEU A 34 8.22 12.45 6.02
N ALA A 35 9.26 13.20 6.36
CA ALA A 35 9.20 14.23 7.42
C ALA A 35 8.21 15.38 7.12
N GLU A 36 7.79 15.54 5.87
CA GLU A 36 6.85 16.57 5.41
C GLU A 36 5.49 16.01 4.98
N ALA A 37 5.31 14.69 5.08
CA ALA A 37 4.07 14.01 4.77
C ALA A 37 3.13 14.00 5.98
N ASN A 38 1.81 13.95 5.72
CA ASN A 38 0.80 13.87 6.79
C ASN A 38 0.41 12.42 7.12
N ASP A 39 0.47 11.57 6.10
CA ASP A 39 0.03 10.18 6.04
C ASP A 39 0.93 9.39 5.07
N ILE A 40 0.81 8.06 5.08
CA ILE A 40 1.50 7.18 4.12
C ILE A 40 0.48 6.42 3.28
N ASP A 41 0.31 6.84 2.03
CA ASP A 41 -0.65 6.21 1.11
C ASP A 41 -0.04 5.00 0.38
N LEU A 42 -0.62 3.80 0.56
CA LEU A 42 -0.21 2.54 -0.08
C LEU A 42 -1.28 1.97 -1.01
N ALA A 43 -0.90 1.72 -2.26
CA ALA A 43 -1.69 0.95 -3.20
C ALA A 43 -1.17 -0.49 -3.28
N LEU A 44 -2.02 -1.45 -2.91
CA LEU A 44 -1.74 -2.88 -2.99
C LEU A 44 -2.44 -3.47 -4.21
N PHE A 45 -1.68 -3.89 -5.21
CA PHE A 45 -2.19 -4.56 -6.41
C PHE A 45 -2.17 -6.07 -6.19
N MET A 46 -3.35 -6.71 -6.19
CA MET A 46 -3.52 -8.12 -5.84
C MET A 46 -4.17 -8.92 -6.99
N ARG A 47 -3.91 -10.24 -7.09
CA ARG A 47 -4.51 -11.13 -8.12
C ARG A 47 -5.98 -11.49 -7.89
N ASN A 48 -6.50 -11.18 -6.70
CA ASN A 48 -7.89 -11.34 -6.28
C ASN A 48 -8.06 -10.40 -5.07
N ARG A 49 -8.38 -9.13 -5.31
CA ARG A 49 -8.40 -8.12 -4.25
C ARG A 49 -9.36 -8.52 -3.12
N SER A 50 -8.89 -8.44 -1.88
CA SER A 50 -9.67 -8.78 -0.69
C SER A 50 -9.22 -7.93 0.49
N VAL A 51 -10.10 -7.06 0.99
CA VAL A 51 -9.82 -6.30 2.22
C VAL A 51 -9.63 -7.25 3.40
N GLY A 52 -10.42 -8.33 3.48
CA GLY A 52 -10.31 -9.31 4.57
C GLY A 52 -8.95 -10.01 4.62
N ASP A 53 -8.34 -10.30 3.47
CA ASP A 53 -6.98 -10.85 3.42
C ASP A 53 -5.95 -9.84 3.95
N VAL A 54 -6.08 -8.56 3.58
CA VAL A 54 -5.16 -7.51 4.06
C VAL A 54 -5.37 -7.25 5.55
N VAL A 55 -6.61 -7.11 6.02
CA VAL A 55 -6.94 -6.96 7.45
C VAL A 55 -6.35 -8.12 8.25
N GLY A 56 -6.62 -9.36 7.84
CA GLY A 56 -6.11 -10.54 8.53
C GLY A 56 -4.58 -10.68 8.48
N ALA A 57 -3.91 -10.07 7.51
CA ALA A 57 -2.46 -9.98 7.45
C ALA A 57 -1.92 -8.92 8.43
N VAL A 58 -2.55 -7.75 8.49
CA VAL A 58 -2.05 -6.63 9.31
C VAL A 58 -2.33 -6.81 10.80
N GLU A 59 -3.43 -7.46 11.18
CA GLU A 59 -3.77 -7.73 12.59
C GLU A 59 -2.79 -8.68 13.29
N LYS A 60 -2.04 -9.49 12.52
CA LYS A 60 -1.14 -10.52 13.05
C LYS A 60 0.28 -10.02 13.30
N GLN A 61 0.60 -8.78 12.95
CA GLN A 61 1.96 -8.27 12.95
C GLN A 61 2.04 -6.83 13.45
N GLN A 62 3.20 -6.46 13.98
CA GLN A 62 3.54 -5.07 14.23
C GLN A 62 4.29 -4.49 13.04
N PHE A 63 3.82 -3.34 12.57
CA PHE A 63 4.46 -2.55 11.52
C PHE A 63 5.16 -1.35 12.14
N ASN A 64 6.18 -0.83 11.45
CA ASN A 64 6.88 0.37 11.88
C ASN A 64 5.96 1.60 11.85
N PHE A 65 5.04 1.65 10.88
CA PHE A 65 3.92 2.59 10.87
C PHE A 65 2.60 1.82 10.96
N ALA A 66 1.68 2.31 11.77
CA ALA A 66 0.42 1.61 12.02
C ALA A 66 -0.44 1.52 10.74
N ILE A 67 -0.97 0.33 10.46
CA ILE A 67 -2.03 0.13 9.47
C ILE A 67 -3.33 -0.07 10.26
N ASP A 68 -4.24 0.91 10.22
CA ASP A 68 -5.57 0.72 10.81
C ASP A 68 -6.39 -0.17 9.86
N ALA A 69 -6.94 -1.27 10.36
CA ALA A 69 -7.83 -2.12 9.57
C ALA A 69 -9.02 -1.34 8.97
N ASN A 70 -9.46 -0.28 9.66
CA ASN A 70 -10.50 0.62 9.20
C ASN A 70 -10.03 1.61 8.13
N SER A 71 -8.73 1.82 7.92
CA SER A 71 -8.19 2.67 6.83
C SER A 71 -7.99 1.91 5.51
N ILE A 72 -8.27 0.60 5.49
CA ILE A 72 -8.16 -0.24 4.29
C ILE A 72 -9.44 -0.13 3.44
N SER A 73 -9.26 0.21 2.16
CA SER A 73 -10.34 0.50 1.21
C SER A 73 -10.15 -0.25 -0.12
N LEU A 74 -11.24 -0.52 -0.84
CA LEU A 74 -11.21 -1.13 -2.18
C LEU A 74 -11.18 -0.10 -3.32
N SER A 75 -11.38 1.18 -3.02
CA SER A 75 -11.51 2.22 -4.02
C SER A 75 -10.99 3.56 -3.53
N TYR A 76 -10.63 4.40 -4.50
CA TYR A 76 -10.26 5.79 -4.30
C TYR A 76 -11.29 6.68 -4.98
N GLY A 77 -12.28 7.15 -4.21
CA GLY A 77 -13.21 8.16 -4.70
C GLY A 77 -14.50 7.67 -5.38
N GLY A 78 -14.87 6.39 -5.25
CA GLY A 78 -16.18 5.88 -5.67
C GLY A 78 -17.22 5.88 -4.54
N GLY A 79 -17.62 7.06 -4.05
CA GLY A 79 -18.66 7.24 -3.02
C GLY A 79 -18.25 6.91 -1.56
N GLY A 80 -17.18 6.14 -1.33
CA GLY A 80 -16.69 5.77 0.01
C GLY A 80 -15.43 6.50 0.50
N GLY A 81 -14.67 7.14 -0.40
CA GLY A 81 -13.40 7.82 -0.07
C GLY A 81 -12.27 6.88 0.38
N ILE A 82 -11.03 7.40 0.44
CA ILE A 82 -10.00 6.76 1.27
C ILE A 82 -10.50 6.85 2.71
N LYS A 83 -10.51 5.70 3.39
CA LYS A 83 -10.68 5.69 4.83
C LYS A 83 -9.34 6.09 5.43
N ARG A 84 -9.31 7.22 6.11
CA ARG A 84 -8.06 7.74 6.69
C ARG A 84 -7.76 7.05 8.01
N SER A 85 -6.50 6.73 8.21
CA SER A 85 -5.98 6.28 9.48
C SER A 85 -6.18 7.39 10.53
N PRO A 86 -6.69 7.07 11.72
CA PRO A 86 -6.74 8.01 12.83
C PRO A 86 -5.35 8.24 13.46
N VAL A 87 -4.34 7.46 13.05
CA VAL A 87 -2.97 7.54 13.55
C VAL A 87 -2.16 8.50 12.68
N ALA A 88 -1.56 9.51 13.31
CA ALA A 88 -0.62 10.40 12.62
C ALA A 88 0.55 9.58 12.06
N MET A 89 0.86 9.76 10.78
CA MET A 89 1.84 8.95 10.05
C MET A 89 1.55 7.44 10.03
N GLY A 90 0.28 7.05 10.12
CA GLY A 90 -0.17 5.71 9.76
C GLY A 90 -0.33 5.53 8.25
N TYR A 91 -0.59 4.29 7.85
CA TYR A 91 -0.87 3.95 6.46
C TYR A 91 -2.36 4.10 6.13
N ASP A 92 -2.63 4.69 4.97
CA ASP A 92 -3.90 4.65 4.26
C ASP A 92 -3.76 3.69 3.09
N VAL A 93 -4.58 2.63 3.08
CA VAL A 93 -4.37 1.51 2.14
C VAL A 93 -5.53 1.40 1.16
N VAL A 94 -5.20 1.37 -0.13
CA VAL A 94 -6.13 1.04 -1.21
C VAL A 94 -5.73 -0.30 -1.81
N VAL A 95 -6.68 -1.24 -1.83
CA VAL A 95 -6.50 -2.58 -2.39
C VAL A 95 -7.14 -2.64 -3.77
N LEU A 96 -6.31 -2.86 -4.79
CA LEU A 96 -6.67 -2.86 -6.20
C LEU A 96 -6.48 -4.25 -6.79
N GLU A 97 -7.25 -4.56 -7.82
CA GLU A 97 -7.03 -5.74 -8.65
C GLU A 97 -5.88 -5.46 -9.62
N ASP A 98 -4.89 -6.35 -9.73
CA ASP A 98 -3.68 -6.11 -10.53
C ASP A 98 -3.96 -6.16 -12.03
N GLY A 99 -4.78 -7.12 -12.46
CA GLY A 99 -5.13 -7.31 -13.88
C GLY A 99 -6.18 -6.33 -14.40
N ALA A 100 -6.90 -5.65 -13.51
CA ALA A 100 -7.95 -4.69 -13.85
C ALA A 100 -8.09 -3.65 -12.71
N PRO A 101 -7.08 -2.79 -12.50
CA PRO A 101 -7.12 -1.82 -11.42
C PRO A 101 -8.23 -0.79 -11.64
N ASP A 102 -8.70 -0.19 -10.55
CA ASP A 102 -9.76 0.83 -10.58
C ASP A 102 -9.38 1.98 -11.54
N PRO A 103 -10.16 2.23 -12.61
CA PRO A 103 -9.81 3.23 -13.61
C PRO A 103 -9.73 4.66 -13.07
N ASP A 104 -10.58 5.01 -12.09
CA ASP A 104 -10.60 6.36 -11.51
C ASP A 104 -9.37 6.60 -10.62
N PHE A 105 -8.96 5.59 -9.84
CA PHE A 105 -7.70 5.62 -9.12
C PHE A 105 -6.54 5.80 -10.08
N MET A 106 -6.48 5.00 -11.14
CA MET A 106 -5.38 5.03 -12.11
C MET A 106 -5.32 6.36 -12.86
N ALA A 107 -6.45 6.92 -13.28
CA ALA A 107 -6.51 8.22 -13.94
C ALA A 107 -5.96 9.36 -13.07
N ARG A 108 -6.17 9.29 -11.74
CA ARG A 108 -5.72 10.32 -10.79
C ARG A 108 -4.27 10.16 -10.33
N ASN A 109 -3.80 8.91 -10.21
CA ASN A 109 -2.56 8.61 -9.48
C ASN A 109 -1.46 7.97 -10.33
N SER A 110 -1.75 7.42 -11.52
CA SER A 110 -0.80 6.61 -12.29
C SER A 110 0.54 7.29 -12.57
N SER A 111 0.55 8.59 -12.84
CA SER A 111 1.76 9.38 -13.09
C SER A 111 2.63 9.63 -11.84
N HIS A 112 2.13 9.27 -10.66
CA HIS A 112 2.77 9.53 -9.37
C HIS A 112 2.96 8.26 -8.53
N LEU A 113 2.67 7.08 -9.08
CA LEU A 113 2.89 5.82 -8.37
C LEU A 113 4.40 5.52 -8.27
N ILE A 114 4.89 5.33 -7.05
CA ILE A 114 6.25 4.84 -6.80
C ILE A 114 6.15 3.36 -6.43
N TYR A 115 6.40 2.48 -7.40
CA TYR A 115 6.42 1.04 -7.17
C TYR A 115 7.61 0.63 -6.30
N LEU A 116 7.32 -0.07 -5.20
CA LEU A 116 8.32 -0.52 -4.23
C LEU A 116 8.83 -1.93 -4.52
N THR A 117 8.02 -2.72 -5.24
CA THR A 117 8.25 -4.16 -5.41
C THR A 117 8.02 -4.63 -6.85
N ASP A 118 8.54 -3.89 -7.83
CA ASP A 118 8.68 -4.47 -9.17
C ASP A 118 9.74 -5.59 -9.12
N GLN A 119 9.68 -6.61 -9.98
CA GLN A 119 10.72 -7.66 -10.08
C GLN A 119 12.10 -7.12 -10.49
N LYS A 120 12.17 -5.83 -10.83
CA LYS A 120 13.41 -5.06 -11.04
C LYS A 120 13.86 -4.28 -9.80
N SER A 121 13.09 -4.31 -8.71
CA SER A 121 13.42 -3.66 -7.45
C SER A 121 14.59 -4.41 -6.80
N PRO A 122 15.73 -3.73 -6.53
CA PRO A 122 16.88 -4.34 -5.85
C PRO A 122 16.55 -4.95 -4.48
N LEU A 123 15.40 -4.58 -3.91
CA LEU A 123 14.96 -4.95 -2.58
C LEU A 123 14.41 -6.39 -2.47
N ILE A 124 13.93 -6.98 -3.56
CA ILE A 124 13.42 -8.37 -3.57
C ILE A 124 14.55 -9.38 -3.75
N ARG A 125 15.59 -9.04 -4.52
CA ARG A 125 16.74 -9.94 -4.79
C ARG A 125 17.60 -10.25 -3.57
N ALA A 126 17.40 -9.56 -2.44
CA ALA A 126 18.11 -9.82 -1.20
C ALA A 126 17.39 -10.84 -0.29
N ALA A 127 16.17 -11.26 -0.66
CA ALA A 127 15.36 -12.22 0.08
C ALA A 127 15.22 -13.59 -0.63
N GLU A 128 15.89 -13.76 -1.78
CA GLU A 128 16.11 -15.02 -2.49
C GLU A 128 17.52 -15.54 -2.21
#